data_AF-A0A178DYW6-F1
#
_entry.id   AF-A0A178DYW6-F1
#
_cell.length_a   1.000
_cell.length_b   1.000
_cell.length_c   1.000
_cell.angle_alpha   90.00
_cell.angle_beta   90.00
_cell.angle_gamma   90.00
#
_symmetry.space_group_name_H-M   'P 1'
#
loop_
_entity.id
_entity.type
_entity.pdbx_description
1 polymer ?
#
loop_
_entity_poly.entity_id
_entity_poly.type
_entity_poly.pdbx_seq_one_letter_code
_entity_poly.pdbx_strand_id
1 'polypeptide(L)'
;MGDSGRPPDTFNFMGLPGEIRNLIYEFALATPSPNIYNGVYNHDTDAAAHRGLHLLALTQVNSVIRTEFRPLWLPEFSVPITIIASFIRVFYPLPLRPSKPLSTRCRIAKYLDAKGLIKVSARLLRLTDTDILPLIKLKHRFPHMRVMLRRRFQGHSLSPNRRYDLRDMLENNNEKWLKWVKRGVITQIRLVNHATVFKIVVKTQHAPAWMRKTRLERTDVPWEFQRDLGLGGLRLLWGVAYS
;
A
#
# COMPACT_ATOMS: atom_id res chain seq x y z
N MET A 1 -51.52 -10.48 -23.22
CA MET A 1 -50.89 -9.17 -23.50
C MET A 1 -49.48 -9.24 -22.92
N GLY A 2 -48.50 -9.64 -23.73
CA GLY A 2 -47.10 -9.72 -23.35
C GLY A 2 -46.41 -8.43 -23.75
N ASP A 3 -45.93 -7.67 -22.76
CA ASP A 3 -45.14 -6.47 -22.99
C ASP A 3 -43.81 -6.88 -23.63
N SER A 4 -43.63 -6.47 -24.88
CA SER A 4 -42.53 -6.87 -25.75
C SER A 4 -41.24 -6.20 -25.29
N GLY A 5 -40.55 -6.83 -24.33
CA GLY A 5 -39.10 -7.05 -24.26
C GLY A 5 -38.13 -6.02 -24.88
N ARG A 6 -38.40 -4.71 -24.82
CA ARG A 6 -37.36 -3.72 -25.15
C ARG A 6 -36.32 -3.78 -24.04
N PRO A 7 -35.04 -4.04 -24.37
CA PRO A 7 -33.98 -3.90 -23.37
C PRO A 7 -34.05 -2.47 -22.83
N PRO A 8 -33.88 -2.26 -21.52
CA PRO A 8 -33.93 -0.93 -20.93
C PRO A 8 -32.92 -0.03 -21.67
N ASP A 9 -33.38 1.17 -22.04
CA ASP A 9 -32.56 2.18 -22.72
C ASP A 9 -31.26 2.36 -21.92
N THR A 10 -30.16 1.88 -22.51
CA THR A 10 -28.90 1.78 -21.78
C THR A 10 -28.25 3.16 -21.78
N PHE A 11 -28.10 3.75 -20.61
CA PHE A 11 -27.49 5.07 -20.48
C PHE A 11 -26.04 5.07 -20.98
N ASN A 12 -25.77 5.81 -22.05
CA ASN A 12 -24.42 5.92 -22.62
C ASN A 12 -23.57 6.92 -21.85
N PHE A 13 -23.06 6.51 -20.69
CA PHE A 13 -22.16 7.34 -19.86
C PHE A 13 -20.94 7.86 -20.62
N MET A 14 -20.40 7.06 -21.56
CA MET A 14 -19.24 7.45 -22.36
C MET A 14 -19.56 8.48 -23.44
N GLY A 15 -20.83 8.69 -23.77
CA GLY A 15 -21.30 9.72 -24.69
C GLY A 15 -21.41 11.12 -24.08
N LEU A 16 -21.29 11.25 -22.75
CA LEU A 16 -21.34 12.54 -22.07
C LEU A 16 -20.08 13.38 -22.32
N PRO A 17 -20.14 14.72 -22.24
CA PRO A 17 -18.94 15.56 -22.16
C PRO A 17 -18.07 15.22 -20.94
N GLY A 18 -16.76 15.48 -21.02
CA GLY A 18 -15.81 15.17 -19.95
C GLY A 18 -16.11 15.91 -18.64
N GLU A 19 -16.63 17.13 -18.76
CA GLU A 19 -17.08 17.98 -17.65
C GLU A 19 -18.22 17.32 -16.88
N ILE A 20 -19.20 16.77 -17.60
CA ILE A 20 -20.34 16.08 -16.99
C ILE A 20 -19.88 14.77 -16.31
N ARG A 21 -18.96 14.02 -16.94
CA ARG A 21 -18.38 12.83 -16.31
C ARG A 21 -17.64 13.18 -15.02
N ASN A 22 -16.86 14.26 -15.01
CA ASN A 22 -16.14 14.73 -13.82
C ASN A 22 -17.11 15.12 -12.69
N LEU A 23 -18.21 15.81 -13.00
CA LEU A 23 -19.25 16.11 -12.01
C LEU A 23 -19.86 14.83 -11.41
N ILE A 24 -20.12 13.81 -12.23
CA ILE A 24 -20.62 12.51 -11.75
C ILE A 24 -19.60 11.83 -10.84
N TYR A 25 -18.31 11.88 -11.20
CA TYR A 25 -17.23 11.35 -10.36
C TYR A 25 -17.14 12.05 -9.01
N GLU A 26 -17.18 13.38 -9.00
CA GLU A 26 -17.15 14.19 -7.77
C GLU A 26 -18.38 13.88 -6.90
N PHE A 27 -19.56 13.81 -7.51
CA PHE A 27 -20.78 13.43 -6.82
C PHE A 27 -20.66 12.02 -6.22
N ALA A 28 -20.09 11.06 -6.96
CA ALA A 28 -19.88 9.70 -6.46
C ALA A 28 -18.87 9.64 -5.30
N LEU A 29 -17.84 10.49 -5.32
CA LEU A 29 -16.87 10.61 -4.23
C LEU A 29 -17.46 11.27 -2.97
N ALA A 30 -18.34 12.27 -3.16
CA ALA A 30 -19.02 12.98 -2.09
C ALA A 30 -20.14 12.14 -1.44
N THR A 31 -20.82 11.31 -2.24
CA THR A 31 -21.95 10.52 -1.78
C THR A 31 -21.47 9.33 -0.94
N PRO A 32 -21.89 9.19 0.32
CA PRO A 32 -21.58 7.99 1.09
C PRO A 32 -22.24 6.78 0.41
N SER A 33 -21.42 5.82 -0.03
CA SER A 33 -21.96 4.58 -0.61
C SER A 33 -23.00 3.98 0.34
N PRO A 34 -24.21 3.65 -0.13
CA PRO A 34 -25.08 2.76 0.64
C PRO A 34 -24.25 1.50 0.90
N ASN A 35 -24.30 0.97 2.12
CA ASN A 35 -23.52 -0.19 2.52
C ASN A 35 -23.93 -1.41 1.68
N ILE A 36 -23.34 -1.57 0.48
CA ILE A 36 -23.56 -2.75 -0.38
C ILE A 36 -22.92 -3.99 0.28
N TYR A 37 -22.05 -3.81 1.29
CA TYR A 37 -21.50 -4.88 2.13
C TYR A 37 -22.33 -5.13 3.40
N ASN A 38 -23.65 -5.27 3.30
CA ASN A 38 -24.50 -5.61 4.45
C ASN A 38 -24.47 -7.11 4.84
N GLY A 39 -23.57 -7.94 4.27
CA GLY A 39 -23.69 -9.40 4.38
C GLY A 39 -22.64 -10.17 5.18
N VAL A 40 -21.41 -9.68 5.39
CA VAL A 40 -20.31 -10.58 5.85
C VAL A 40 -19.35 -9.97 6.89
N TYR A 41 -19.42 -8.67 7.16
CA TYR A 41 -18.52 -8.02 8.12
C TYR A 41 -19.32 -7.30 9.21
N ASN A 42 -19.21 -7.79 10.45
CA ASN A 42 -19.91 -7.30 11.64
C ASN A 42 -19.99 -5.76 11.73
N HIS A 43 -21.20 -5.32 12.08
CA HIS A 43 -21.79 -3.99 11.91
C HIS A 43 -21.14 -2.81 12.65
N ASP A 44 -20.07 -3.00 13.43
CA ASP A 44 -19.45 -1.90 14.20
C ASP A 44 -18.14 -1.36 13.62
N THR A 45 -17.69 -1.90 12.49
CA THR A 45 -16.39 -1.52 11.93
C THR A 45 -16.54 -1.01 10.51
N ASP A 46 -16.41 0.31 10.30
CA ASP A 46 -15.70 0.69 9.08
C ASP A 46 -16.18 1.71 8.06
N ALA A 47 -17.29 2.43 8.26
CA ALA A 47 -17.99 3.08 7.15
C ALA A 47 -17.04 3.89 6.22
N ALA A 48 -16.02 4.55 6.78
CA ALA A 48 -15.06 5.33 6.01
C ALA A 48 -13.96 4.52 5.28
N ALA A 49 -13.58 3.32 5.73
CA ALA A 49 -12.66 2.46 4.96
C ALA A 49 -13.38 1.76 3.78
N HIS A 50 -14.66 1.45 3.95
CA HIS A 50 -15.45 0.77 2.92
C HIS A 50 -15.93 1.73 1.82
N ARG A 51 -16.22 3.00 2.16
CA ARG A 51 -16.62 4.05 1.19
C ARG A 51 -15.75 4.07 -0.07
N GLY A 52 -14.43 4.03 0.09
CA GLY A 52 -13.52 4.12 -1.03
C GLY A 52 -13.38 2.83 -1.85
N LEU A 53 -13.66 1.65 -1.27
CA LEU A 53 -13.54 0.37 -1.96
C LEU A 53 -14.64 0.16 -2.99
N HIS A 54 -15.85 0.71 -2.77
CA HIS A 54 -16.95 0.59 -3.73
C HIS A 54 -16.64 1.25 -5.07
N LEU A 55 -15.93 2.37 -5.05
CA LEU A 55 -15.53 3.11 -6.24
C LEU A 55 -14.27 2.53 -6.91
N LEU A 56 -13.64 1.51 -6.30
CA LEU A 56 -12.51 0.80 -6.90
C LEU A 56 -12.89 0.22 -8.26
N ALA A 57 -14.11 -0.27 -8.42
CA ALA A 57 -14.60 -0.83 -9.67
C ALA A 57 -14.51 0.19 -10.83
N LEU A 58 -14.81 1.47 -10.58
CA LEU A 58 -14.70 2.53 -11.59
C LEU A 58 -13.26 2.71 -12.10
N THR A 59 -12.27 2.46 -11.25
CA THR A 59 -10.85 2.46 -11.68
C THR A 59 -10.49 1.28 -12.59
N GLN A 60 -11.37 0.28 -12.71
CA GLN A 60 -11.14 -0.95 -13.46
C GLN A 60 -11.96 -1.06 -14.76
N VAL A 61 -13.05 -0.28 -14.94
CA VAL A 61 -13.99 -0.42 -16.08
C VAL A 61 -13.31 -0.25 -17.45
N ASN A 62 -12.76 0.94 -17.75
CA ASN A 62 -12.09 1.21 -19.02
C ASN A 62 -10.95 2.21 -18.83
N SER A 63 -10.13 2.40 -19.87
CA SER A 63 -8.96 3.29 -19.79
C SER A 63 -9.31 4.76 -19.59
N VAL A 64 -10.41 5.24 -20.16
CA VAL A 64 -10.84 6.65 -20.12
C VAL A 64 -11.31 7.00 -18.71
N ILE A 65 -12.24 6.22 -18.16
CA ILE A 65 -12.71 6.38 -16.77
C ILE A 65 -11.52 6.26 -15.83
N ARG A 66 -10.60 5.32 -16.06
CA ARG A 66 -9.40 5.19 -15.23
C ARG A 66 -8.51 6.43 -15.28
N THR A 67 -8.29 7.04 -16.45
CA THR A 67 -7.48 8.27 -16.55
C THR A 67 -8.13 9.45 -15.84
N GLU A 68 -9.45 9.58 -15.93
CA GLU A 68 -10.20 10.71 -15.38
C GLU A 68 -10.46 10.55 -13.87
N PHE A 69 -10.96 9.39 -13.47
CA PHE A 69 -11.44 9.15 -12.12
C PHE A 69 -10.32 8.88 -11.11
N ARG A 70 -9.27 8.16 -11.52
CA ARG A 70 -8.23 7.71 -10.59
C ARG A 70 -7.52 8.88 -9.88
N PRO A 71 -7.11 9.97 -10.55
CA PRO A 71 -6.47 11.12 -9.88
C PRO A 71 -7.38 11.79 -8.84
N LEU A 72 -8.70 11.74 -9.02
CA LEU A 72 -9.68 12.29 -8.07
C LEU A 72 -9.89 11.36 -6.87
N TRP A 73 -10.00 10.06 -7.13
CA TRP A 73 -10.28 9.05 -6.10
C TRP A 73 -9.06 8.72 -5.21
N LEU A 74 -7.87 8.63 -5.80
CA LEU A 74 -6.68 8.13 -5.12
C LEU A 74 -6.24 8.98 -3.91
N PRO A 75 -6.29 10.33 -3.95
CA PRO A 75 -6.03 11.15 -2.77
C PRO A 75 -7.01 10.89 -1.65
N GLU A 76 -8.29 10.63 -1.94
CA GLU A 76 -9.32 10.39 -0.91
C GLU A 76 -9.29 8.95 -0.37
N PHE A 77 -8.79 8.01 -1.15
CA PHE A 77 -8.74 6.61 -0.77
C PHE A 77 -7.68 6.33 0.31
N SER A 78 -8.11 5.66 1.38
CA SER A 78 -7.22 5.15 2.42
C SER A 78 -7.11 3.63 2.35
N VAL A 79 -5.92 3.14 2.02
CA VAL A 79 -5.63 1.71 1.84
C VAL A 79 -5.33 1.07 3.19
N PRO A 80 -5.98 -0.03 3.59
CA PRO A 80 -5.54 -0.83 4.73
C PRO A 80 -4.14 -1.40 4.48
N ILE A 81 -3.23 -1.24 5.44
CA ILE A 81 -1.85 -1.70 5.30
C ILE A 81 -1.74 -3.21 5.05
N THR A 82 -2.70 -4.01 5.54
CA THR A 82 -2.77 -5.46 5.31
C THR A 82 -2.93 -5.85 3.84
N ILE A 83 -3.52 -4.96 3.01
CA ILE A 83 -3.70 -5.20 1.57
C ILE A 83 -2.78 -4.33 0.71
N ILE A 84 -1.81 -3.63 1.32
CA ILE A 84 -0.96 -2.66 0.62
C ILE A 84 -0.16 -3.30 -0.50
N ALA A 85 0.29 -4.55 -0.32
CA ALA A 85 1.02 -5.29 -1.34
C ALA A 85 0.17 -5.49 -2.61
N SER A 86 -1.06 -5.98 -2.45
CA SER A 86 -2.01 -6.18 -3.55
C SER A 86 -2.39 -4.87 -4.21
N PHE A 87 -2.62 -3.82 -3.41
CA PHE A 87 -2.92 -2.49 -3.91
C PHE A 87 -1.77 -1.93 -4.77
N ILE A 88 -0.53 -1.99 -4.27
CA ILE A 88 0.66 -1.53 -5.00
C ILE A 88 0.83 -2.31 -6.30
N ARG A 89 0.63 -3.63 -6.28
CA ARG A 89 0.73 -4.46 -7.48
C ARG A 89 -0.25 -4.03 -8.59
N VAL A 90 -1.47 -3.65 -8.21
CA VAL A 90 -2.53 -3.25 -9.15
C VAL A 90 -2.33 -1.81 -9.63
N PHE A 91 -2.10 -0.87 -8.71
CA PHE A 91 -2.10 0.56 -9.03
C PHE A 91 -0.72 1.09 -9.40
N TYR A 92 0.35 0.46 -8.93
CA TYR A 92 1.73 0.87 -9.16
C TYR A 92 2.58 -0.30 -9.68
N PRO A 93 2.17 -0.96 -10.79
CA PRO A 93 2.85 -2.14 -11.31
C PRO A 93 4.33 -1.85 -11.59
N LEU A 94 5.17 -2.86 -11.40
CA LEU A 94 6.60 -2.77 -11.72
C LEU A 94 6.79 -2.34 -13.18
N PRO A 95 7.88 -1.61 -13.50
CA PRO A 95 8.20 -1.29 -14.88
C PRO A 95 8.24 -2.57 -15.71
N LEU A 96 7.53 -2.57 -16.84
CA LEU A 96 7.58 -3.71 -17.75
C LEU A 96 9.00 -3.87 -18.30
N ARG A 97 9.40 -5.13 -18.52
CA ARG A 97 10.68 -5.45 -19.15
C ARG A 97 10.80 -4.76 -20.52
N PRO A 98 12.02 -4.41 -20.97
CA PRO A 98 12.24 -3.82 -22.30
C PRO A 98 11.67 -4.64 -23.46
N SER A 99 11.52 -5.96 -23.28
CA SER A 99 10.91 -6.87 -24.25
C SER A 99 9.41 -6.63 -24.51
N LYS A 100 8.73 -5.82 -23.69
CA LYS A 100 7.33 -5.46 -23.93
C LYS A 100 7.20 -4.27 -24.91
N PRO A 101 6.17 -4.27 -25.78
CA PRO A 101 5.96 -3.19 -26.74
C PRO A 101 6.00 -1.80 -26.10
N LEU A 102 6.65 -0.85 -26.77
CA LEU A 102 6.78 0.53 -26.29
C LEU A 102 5.40 1.16 -26.00
N SER A 103 4.41 0.91 -26.86
CA SER A 103 3.03 1.37 -26.67
C SER A 103 2.43 0.94 -25.33
N THR A 104 2.68 -0.30 -24.90
CA THR A 104 2.20 -0.82 -23.61
C THR A 104 2.94 -0.16 -22.45
N ARG A 105 4.25 0.05 -22.58
CA ARG A 105 5.08 0.74 -21.58
C ARG A 105 4.62 2.19 -21.39
N CYS A 106 4.45 2.93 -22.48
CA CYS A 106 3.95 4.30 -22.47
C CYS A 106 2.54 4.37 -21.87
N ARG A 107 1.66 3.42 -22.24
CA ARG A 107 0.31 3.34 -21.69
C ARG A 107 0.33 3.17 -20.17
N ILE A 108 1.15 2.27 -19.63
CA ILE A 108 1.25 2.09 -18.16
C ILE A 108 1.81 3.34 -17.49
N ALA A 109 2.85 3.95 -18.06
CA ALA A 109 3.49 5.15 -17.51
C ALA A 109 2.49 6.31 -17.33
N LYS A 110 1.54 6.49 -18.26
CA LYS A 110 0.49 7.52 -18.16
C LYS A 110 -0.41 7.41 -16.92
N TYR A 111 -0.57 6.21 -16.35
CA TYR A 111 -1.41 6.00 -15.17
C TYR A 111 -0.64 6.04 -13.85
N LEU A 112 0.69 6.17 -13.90
CA LEU A 112 1.53 6.16 -12.70
C LEU A 112 1.64 7.57 -12.13
N ASP A 113 1.06 7.76 -10.94
CA ASP A 113 1.27 8.97 -10.17
C ASP A 113 2.53 8.86 -9.30
N ALA A 114 3.65 9.40 -9.79
CA ALA A 114 4.94 9.35 -9.10
C ALA A 114 5.06 10.36 -7.93
N LYS A 115 4.17 11.36 -7.86
CA LYS A 115 4.21 12.44 -6.84
C LYS A 115 3.01 12.38 -5.90
N GLY A 116 2.11 11.42 -6.10
CA GLY A 116 0.85 11.28 -5.41
C GLY A 116 0.94 11.10 -3.90
N LEU A 117 -0.23 11.15 -3.29
CA LEU A 117 -0.44 10.85 -1.88
C LEU A 117 -1.08 9.47 -1.74
N ILE A 118 -0.43 8.56 -1.01
CA ILE A 118 -1.04 7.30 -0.57
C ILE A 118 -1.38 7.44 0.91
N LYS A 119 -2.69 7.44 1.22
CA LYS A 119 -3.17 7.34 2.59
C LYS A 119 -3.18 5.86 2.96
N VAL A 120 -2.41 5.47 3.96
CA VAL A 120 -2.35 4.10 4.49
C VAL A 120 -2.99 4.09 5.86
N SER A 121 -4.04 3.30 6.03
CA SER A 121 -4.67 3.07 7.33
C SER A 121 -4.10 1.83 8.00
N ALA A 122 -3.76 1.97 9.28
CA ALA A 122 -3.21 0.91 10.10
C ALA A 122 -4.12 0.68 11.31
N ARG A 123 -4.72 -0.51 11.42
CA ARG A 123 -5.50 -0.93 12.60
C ARG A 123 -4.61 -1.79 13.49
N LEU A 124 -4.18 -1.25 14.63
CA LEU A 124 -3.18 -1.86 15.53
C LEU A 124 -3.41 -3.35 15.84
N LEU A 125 -4.67 -3.75 16.05
CA LEU A 125 -5.04 -5.14 16.36
C LEU A 125 -4.77 -6.12 15.21
N ARG A 126 -4.67 -5.62 13.97
CA ARG A 126 -4.47 -6.43 12.75
C ARG A 126 -3.11 -6.20 12.09
N LEU A 127 -2.19 -5.49 12.74
CA LEU A 127 -0.87 -5.20 12.14
C LEU A 127 0.13 -6.33 12.30
N THR A 128 -0.14 -7.31 13.15
CA THR A 128 0.79 -8.40 13.39
C THR A 128 1.03 -9.18 12.09
N ASP A 129 2.30 -9.41 11.79
CA ASP A 129 2.80 -10.16 10.64
C ASP A 129 2.53 -9.52 9.27
N THR A 130 2.17 -8.23 9.22
CA THR A 130 1.96 -7.52 7.95
C THR A 130 3.30 -7.15 7.30
N ASP A 131 3.54 -7.60 6.07
CA ASP A 131 4.73 -7.23 5.29
C ASP A 131 4.58 -5.84 4.65
N ILE A 132 5.48 -4.93 5.01
CA ILE A 132 5.54 -3.55 4.54
C ILE A 132 6.67 -3.30 3.55
N LEU A 133 7.48 -4.31 3.21
CA LEU A 133 8.52 -4.19 2.20
C LEU A 133 7.98 -3.67 0.84
N PRO A 134 6.77 -4.04 0.37
CA PRO A 134 6.21 -3.46 -0.85
C PRO A 134 6.06 -1.93 -0.80
N LEU A 135 5.70 -1.38 0.36
CA LEU A 135 5.52 0.06 0.56
C LEU A 135 6.87 0.79 0.56
N ILE A 136 7.89 0.20 1.18
CA ILE A 136 9.27 0.72 1.17
C ILE A 136 9.82 0.73 -0.26
N LYS A 137 9.65 -0.37 -1.00
CA LYS A 137 10.04 -0.46 -2.42
C LYS A 137 9.33 0.59 -3.27
N LEU A 138 8.05 0.85 -3.02
CA LEU A 138 7.31 1.90 -3.72
C LEU A 138 7.89 3.29 -3.44
N LYS A 139 8.15 3.62 -2.17
CA LYS A 139 8.72 4.91 -1.76
C LYS A 139 10.11 5.13 -2.38
N HIS A 140 10.95 4.10 -2.45
CA HIS A 140 12.24 4.21 -3.13
C HIS A 140 12.13 4.37 -4.64
N ARG A 141 11.11 3.75 -5.26
CA ARG A 141 10.84 3.92 -6.69
C ARG A 141 10.31 5.32 -7.01
N PHE A 142 9.53 5.90 -6.10
CA PHE A 142 8.92 7.23 -6.24
C PHE A 142 9.28 8.10 -5.02
N PRO A 143 10.49 8.68 -4.98
CA PRO A 143 10.98 9.41 -3.81
C PRO A 143 10.07 10.58 -3.39
N HIS A 144 9.42 11.22 -4.36
CA HIS A 144 8.52 12.35 -4.14
C HIS A 144 7.10 11.94 -3.70
N MET A 145 6.75 10.65 -3.76
CA MET A 145 5.46 10.16 -3.32
C MET A 145 5.31 10.35 -1.81
N ARG A 146 4.16 10.88 -1.39
CA ARG A 146 3.84 11.08 0.02
C ARG A 146 3.09 9.86 0.54
N VAL A 147 3.55 9.28 1.64
CA VAL A 147 2.85 8.19 2.32
C VAL A 147 2.32 8.72 3.64
N MET A 148 1.00 8.88 3.75
CA MET A 148 0.36 9.37 4.97
C MET A 148 -0.22 8.20 5.75
N LEU A 149 0.36 7.94 6.92
CA LEU A 149 -0.14 6.93 7.85
C LEU A 149 -1.32 7.51 8.65
N ARG A 150 -2.54 7.10 8.33
CA ARG A 150 -3.73 7.41 9.14
C ARG A 150 -3.85 6.40 10.28
N ARG A 151 -3.72 6.91 11.51
CA ARG A 151 -3.94 6.12 12.71
C ARG A 151 -5.41 6.22 13.11
N ARG A 152 -6.09 5.08 13.20
CA ARG A 152 -7.37 4.99 13.90
C ARG A 152 -7.08 4.47 15.30
N PHE A 153 -6.83 5.39 16.23
CA PHE A 153 -6.80 5.07 17.64
C PHE A 153 -8.24 5.07 18.16
N GLN A 154 -8.77 3.89 18.45
CA GLN A 154 -9.85 3.80 19.43
C GLN A 154 -9.16 3.71 20.80
N GLY A 155 -9.24 4.80 21.59
CA GLY A 155 -9.06 4.77 23.05
C GLY A 155 -7.66 4.68 23.66
N HIS A 156 -6.64 4.16 22.97
CA HIS A 156 -5.31 3.99 23.58
C HIS A 156 -4.26 4.92 22.97
N SER A 157 -3.89 5.96 23.72
CA SER A 157 -2.77 6.85 23.41
C SER A 157 -1.47 6.04 23.40
N LEU A 158 -0.99 5.65 22.21
CA LEU A 158 0.40 5.20 22.09
C LEU A 158 1.31 6.36 22.49
N SER A 159 2.27 6.08 23.38
CA SER A 159 3.33 7.02 23.76
C SER A 159 3.88 7.75 22.52
N PRO A 160 4.01 9.09 22.56
CA PRO A 160 4.51 9.91 21.45
C PRO A 160 5.82 9.40 20.83
N ASN A 161 6.66 8.73 21.63
CA ASN A 161 7.96 8.20 21.19
C ASN A 161 7.83 7.04 20.18
N ARG A 162 6.65 6.42 20.03
CA ARG A 162 6.39 5.36 19.02
C ARG A 162 5.88 5.91 17.68
N ARG A 163 5.96 7.24 17.47
CA ARG A 163 5.51 7.90 16.24
C ARG A 163 6.49 7.80 15.07
N TYR A 164 7.75 7.52 15.36
CA TYR A 164 8.85 7.73 14.42
C TYR A 164 9.20 6.47 13.60
N ASP A 165 8.94 5.28 14.14
CA ASP A 165 9.61 4.07 13.64
C ASP A 165 9.27 3.65 12.18
N LEU A 166 8.01 3.78 11.73
CA LEU A 166 7.64 3.43 10.34
C LEU A 166 8.02 4.53 9.35
N ARG A 167 7.90 5.80 9.77
CA ARG A 167 8.29 6.93 8.91
C ARG A 167 9.79 6.85 8.65
N ASP A 168 10.58 6.67 9.69
CA ASP A 168 12.04 6.57 9.60
C ASP A 168 12.45 5.44 8.66
N MET A 169 11.78 4.29 8.71
CA MET A 169 12.08 3.20 7.78
C MET A 169 11.65 3.46 6.33
N LEU A 170 10.57 4.20 6.10
CA LEU A 170 10.14 4.61 4.75
C LEU A 170 11.02 5.72 4.17
N GLU A 171 11.54 6.60 5.03
CA GLU A 171 12.38 7.75 4.67
C GLU A 171 13.88 7.44 4.78
N ASN A 172 14.24 6.19 5.12
CA ASN A 172 15.63 5.76 5.22
C ASN A 172 16.33 5.80 3.85
N ASN A 173 17.26 6.75 3.71
CA ASN A 173 18.07 6.97 2.51
C ASN A 173 19.49 6.41 2.62
N ASN A 174 19.80 5.61 3.64
CA ASN A 174 21.11 4.98 3.79
C ASN A 174 21.44 4.09 2.58
N GLU A 175 22.59 4.29 1.96
CA GLU A 175 22.96 3.61 0.71
C GLU A 175 23.00 2.08 0.83
N LYS A 176 23.51 1.58 1.95
CA LYS A 176 23.61 0.14 2.23
C LYS A 176 22.22 -0.47 2.36
N TRP A 177 21.31 0.19 3.08
CA TRP A 177 19.89 -0.18 3.17
C TRP A 177 19.22 -0.23 1.79
N LEU A 178 19.35 0.85 1.01
CA LEU A 178 18.78 0.93 -0.34
C LEU A 178 19.30 -0.18 -1.25
N LYS A 179 20.61 -0.47 -1.18
CA LYS A 179 21.26 -1.56 -1.92
C LYS A 179 20.69 -2.92 -1.53
N TRP A 180 20.46 -3.16 -0.25
CA TRP A 180 19.87 -4.40 0.26
C TRP A 180 18.43 -4.60 -0.20
N VAL A 181 17.61 -3.54 -0.15
CA VAL A 181 16.22 -3.57 -0.64
C VAL A 181 16.18 -3.80 -2.16
N LYS A 182 17.00 -3.07 -2.94
CA LYS A 182 17.05 -3.17 -4.40
C LYS A 182 17.53 -4.54 -4.89
N ARG A 183 18.56 -5.11 -4.26
CA ARG A 183 19.11 -6.44 -4.60
C ARG A 183 18.25 -7.60 -4.10
N GLY A 184 17.18 -7.33 -3.36
CA GLY A 184 16.35 -8.37 -2.74
C GLY A 184 17.12 -9.20 -1.72
N VAL A 185 18.10 -8.59 -1.04
CA VAL A 185 18.77 -9.17 0.14
C VAL A 185 17.74 -9.31 1.25
N ILE A 186 16.95 -8.25 1.46
CA ILE A 186 15.79 -8.23 2.34
C ILE A 186 14.60 -8.80 1.57
N THR A 187 14.02 -9.89 2.08
CA THR A 187 12.89 -10.58 1.47
C THR A 187 11.55 -10.11 2.03
N GLN A 188 11.50 -9.74 3.31
CA GLN A 188 10.30 -9.29 4.00
C GLN A 188 10.65 -8.29 5.11
N ILE A 189 9.73 -7.38 5.40
CA ILE A 189 9.81 -6.49 6.57
C ILE A 189 8.45 -6.53 7.23
N ARG A 190 8.31 -7.27 8.33
CA ARG A 190 7.02 -7.52 8.98
C ARG A 190 6.83 -6.65 10.20
N LEU A 191 5.62 -6.14 10.38
CA LEU A 191 5.19 -5.49 11.62
C LEU A 191 4.91 -6.56 12.68
N VAL A 192 5.50 -6.43 13.87
CA VAL A 192 5.32 -7.36 15.00
C VAL A 192 4.92 -6.55 16.24
N ASN A 193 4.27 -7.20 17.22
CA ASN A 193 3.87 -6.61 18.49
C ASN A 193 3.09 -5.29 18.32
N HIS A 194 1.97 -5.33 17.58
CA HIS A 194 1.15 -4.14 17.31
C HIS A 194 1.91 -2.99 16.63
N ALA A 195 2.80 -3.32 15.68
CA ALA A 195 3.62 -2.37 14.94
C ALA A 195 4.60 -1.56 15.80
N THR A 196 5.08 -2.15 16.90
CA THR A 196 6.13 -1.55 17.75
C THR A 196 7.51 -2.13 17.49
N VAL A 197 7.57 -3.21 16.71
CA VAL A 197 8.80 -3.93 16.38
C VAL A 197 8.74 -4.32 14.90
N PHE A 198 9.85 -4.18 14.18
CA PHE A 198 9.96 -4.67 12.81
C PHE A 198 10.78 -5.94 12.76
N LYS A 199 10.28 -6.98 12.11
CA LYS A 199 11.05 -8.17 11.78
C LYS A 199 11.55 -8.08 10.35
N ILE A 200 12.85 -7.88 10.18
CA ILE A 200 13.51 -7.85 8.87
C ILE A 200 14.00 -9.26 8.55
N VAL A 201 13.56 -9.80 7.42
CA VAL A 201 13.96 -11.13 6.94
C VAL A 201 14.95 -10.99 5.80
N VAL A 202 16.11 -11.65 5.92
CA VAL A 202 17.22 -11.59 4.96
C VAL A 202 17.48 -12.97 4.36
N LYS A 203 17.91 -13.05 3.10
CA LYS A 203 18.32 -14.31 2.47
C LYS A 203 19.54 -14.93 3.17
N THR A 204 19.55 -16.25 3.34
CA THR A 204 20.65 -16.99 4.03
C THR A 204 22.05 -16.64 3.52
N GLN A 205 22.24 -16.57 2.20
CA GLN A 205 23.55 -16.27 1.60
C GLN A 205 24.12 -14.88 1.97
N HIS A 206 23.26 -13.95 2.38
CA HIS A 206 23.65 -12.59 2.81
C HIS A 206 23.57 -12.40 4.33
N ALA A 207 23.02 -13.38 5.06
CA ALA A 207 22.92 -13.31 6.50
C ALA A 207 24.30 -13.51 7.14
N PRO A 208 24.77 -12.60 8.03
CA PRO A 208 26.00 -12.79 8.78
C PRO A 208 25.87 -13.95 9.77
N ALA A 209 27.01 -14.48 10.25
CA ALA A 209 27.05 -15.67 11.11
C ALA A 209 26.15 -15.56 12.36
N TRP A 210 26.11 -14.38 12.99
CA TRP A 210 25.27 -14.16 14.17
C TRP A 210 23.77 -14.28 13.87
N MET A 211 23.32 -13.93 12.64
CA MET A 211 21.91 -13.98 12.25
C MET A 211 21.45 -15.41 11.91
N ARG A 212 22.39 -16.31 11.57
CA ARG A 212 22.10 -17.71 11.22
C ARG A 212 21.94 -18.62 12.43
N LYS A 213 22.19 -18.12 13.65
CA LYS A 213 22.00 -18.91 14.87
C LYS A 213 20.50 -19.20 15.02
N THR A 214 20.11 -20.44 14.77
CA THR A 214 18.72 -20.92 14.66
C THR A 214 17.99 -21.07 15.99
N ARG A 215 18.66 -20.88 17.13
CA ARG A 215 18.03 -21.04 18.44
C ARG A 215 17.38 -19.75 18.91
N LEU A 216 16.22 -19.93 19.55
CA LEU A 216 15.28 -18.98 20.17
C LEU A 216 15.88 -17.87 21.08
N GLU A 217 17.20 -17.80 21.19
CA GLU A 217 17.90 -16.74 21.89
C GLU A 217 17.75 -15.45 21.08
N ARG A 218 17.19 -14.42 21.72
CA ARG A 218 17.25 -13.05 21.21
C ARG A 218 18.72 -12.73 20.99
N THR A 219 19.18 -12.83 19.74
CA THR A 219 20.55 -12.47 19.44
C THR A 219 20.61 -10.96 19.48
N ASP A 220 21.38 -10.43 20.42
CA ASP A 220 21.66 -9.00 20.46
C ASP A 220 22.25 -8.61 19.10
N VAL A 221 21.51 -7.76 18.39
CA VAL A 221 21.93 -7.29 17.08
C VAL A 221 23.07 -6.33 17.32
N PRO A 222 24.25 -6.52 16.70
CA PRO A 222 25.34 -5.56 16.83
C PRO A 222 24.85 -4.16 16.48
N TRP A 223 24.97 -3.21 17.42
CA TRP A 223 24.44 -1.86 17.25
C TRP A 223 25.03 -1.16 16.02
N GLU A 224 26.30 -1.43 15.72
CA GLU A 224 27.01 -0.92 14.55
C GLU A 224 26.34 -1.38 13.25
N PHE A 225 25.85 -2.61 13.21
CA PHE A 225 25.17 -3.15 12.04
C PHE A 225 23.84 -2.43 11.77
N GLN A 226 23.08 -2.10 12.82
CA GLN A 226 21.84 -1.32 12.65
C GLN A 226 22.15 0.12 12.23
N ARG A 227 23.15 0.75 12.84
CA ARG A 227 23.58 2.11 12.50
C ARG A 227 24.06 2.19 11.05
N ASP A 228 24.85 1.22 10.59
CA ASP A 228 25.34 1.11 9.22
C ASP A 228 24.21 1.06 8.18
N LEU A 229 23.04 0.55 8.56
CA LEU A 229 21.84 0.50 7.73
C LEU A 229 20.94 1.73 7.91
N GLY A 230 21.31 2.70 8.74
CA GLY A 230 20.46 3.85 9.07
C GLY A 230 19.24 3.48 9.91
N LEU A 231 19.32 2.40 10.70
CA LEU A 231 18.21 1.90 11.52
C LEU A 231 18.52 1.97 13.03
N GLY A 232 19.59 2.67 13.42
CA GLY A 232 19.98 2.83 14.82
C GLY A 232 18.95 3.69 15.57
N GLY A 233 18.08 3.05 16.34
CA GLY A 233 16.95 3.70 17.01
C GLY A 233 15.64 2.91 16.84
N LEU A 234 15.58 2.03 15.84
CA LEU A 234 14.43 1.17 15.61
C LEU A 234 14.54 -0.13 16.43
N ARG A 235 13.40 -0.59 16.95
CA ARG A 235 13.30 -1.92 17.56
C ARG A 235 13.17 -2.97 16.47
N LEU A 236 14.25 -3.69 16.21
CA LEU A 236 14.33 -4.66 15.14
C LEU A 236 14.50 -6.08 15.66
N LEU A 237 13.80 -7.01 15.00
CA LEU A 237 14.10 -8.43 15.01
C LEU A 237 14.67 -8.80 13.65
N TRP A 238 15.61 -9.73 13.62
CA TRP A 238 16.18 -10.25 12.39
C TRP A 238 15.79 -11.71 12.21
N GLY A 239 15.51 -12.08 10.97
CA GLY A 239 15.24 -13.46 10.58
C GLY A 239 15.97 -13.81 9.30
N VAL A 240 16.16 -15.11 9.09
CA VAL A 240 16.76 -15.66 7.88
C VAL A 240 15.71 -16.42 7.09
N ALA A 241 15.62 -16.13 5.80
CA ALA A 241 14.83 -16.92 4.86
C ALA A 241 15.68 -18.08 4.32
N TYR A 242 15.41 -19.28 4.81
CA TYR A 242 15.92 -20.54 4.26
C TYR A 242 15.07 -20.90 3.05
N SER A 243 15.48 -20.42 1.89
CA SER A 243 14.88 -20.69 0.59
C SER A 243 15.90 -21.29 -0.34
#